data_AF-A0A2T1BX56-F1
#
_entry.id   AF-A0A2T1BX56-F1
#
_cell.length_a   1.000
_cell.length_b   1.000
_cell.length_c   1.000
_cell.angle_alpha   90.00
_cell.angle_beta   90.00
_cell.angle_gamma   90.00
#
_symmetry.space_group_name_H-M   'P 1'
#
loop_
_entity.id
_entity.type
_entity.pdbx_description
1 polymer ?
#
loop_
_entity_poly.entity_id
_entity_poly.type
_entity_poly.pdbx_seq_one_letter_code
_entity_poly.pdbx_strand_id
1 'polypeptide(L)'
;MKKKDLILISSAKKILWLYLCTFLGLFFFILISLKTKIPIEIFLKDPALVAGSNGLINSGLNFSINPLVGAVSNIGILLWCISATISFLGFLILKKNGKKNESGSFLFYSGILTSTLLVDDLFLVHEAIAPKLLKINQEIVYLFLGIATALWLLKFRKTILRTDYIPLVLAFIFFGLSIVFDRIIDWSAINLASFQIEIFEDGSKLFGIVSWMAYFFNVFFREIDSLLLSCSNRTSAKVGLV
;
A
#
# COMPACT_ATOMS: atom_id res chain seq x y z
N MET A 1 26.17 -9.53 -19.79
CA MET A 1 24.93 -9.38 -18.99
C MET A 1 23.80 -8.96 -19.93
N LYS A 2 22.66 -9.66 -19.94
CA LYS A 2 21.56 -9.34 -20.87
C LYS A 2 20.86 -8.05 -20.41
N LYS A 3 20.28 -7.27 -21.32
CA LYS A 3 19.54 -6.02 -21.02
C LYS A 3 18.48 -6.19 -19.92
N LYS A 4 17.88 -7.39 -19.83
CA LYS A 4 16.92 -7.78 -18.79
C LYS A 4 17.54 -7.83 -17.39
N ASP A 5 18.78 -8.31 -17.27
CA ASP A 5 19.50 -8.44 -15.99
C ASP A 5 19.85 -7.06 -15.41
N LEU A 6 20.24 -6.12 -16.27
CA LEU A 6 20.49 -4.72 -15.89
C LEU A 6 19.25 -4.02 -15.33
N ILE A 7 18.09 -4.25 -15.95
CA ILE A 7 16.80 -3.69 -15.49
C ILE A 7 16.41 -4.29 -14.14
N LEU A 8 16.60 -5.59 -13.96
CA LEU A 8 16.34 -6.28 -12.68
C LEU A 8 17.22 -5.73 -11.55
N ILE A 9 18.52 -5.55 -11.79
CA ILE A 9 19.46 -5.00 -10.79
C ILE A 9 19.08 -3.57 -10.41
N SER A 10 18.73 -2.73 -11.39
CA SER A 10 18.29 -1.35 -11.13
C SER A 10 17.02 -1.30 -10.28
N SER A 11 16.07 -2.19 -10.57
CA SER A 11 14.79 -2.27 -9.86
C SER A 11 14.97 -2.80 -8.45
N ALA A 12 15.80 -3.82 -8.26
CA ALA A 12 16.16 -4.36 -6.95
C ALA A 12 16.83 -3.31 -6.05
N LYS A 13 17.73 -2.48 -6.61
CA LYS A 13 18.38 -1.39 -5.86
C LYS A 13 17.39 -0.34 -5.37
N LYS A 14 16.38 0.01 -6.18
CA LYS A 14 15.31 0.95 -5.78
C LYS A 14 14.47 0.39 -4.64
N ILE A 15 14.04 -0.86 -4.75
CA ILE A 15 13.27 -1.56 -3.70
C ILE A 15 14.09 -1.63 -2.41
N LEU A 16 15.37 -2.01 -2.50
CA LEU A 16 16.26 -2.09 -1.34
C LEU A 16 16.36 -0.74 -0.62
N TRP A 17 16.50 0.36 -1.37
CA TRP A 17 16.54 1.70 -0.78
C TRP A 17 15.22 2.09 -0.09
N LEU A 18 14.09 1.80 -0.73
CA LEU A 18 12.76 2.03 -0.13
C LEU A 18 12.58 1.24 1.16
N TYR A 19 13.03 -0.02 1.19
CA TYR A 19 12.94 -0.86 2.38
C TYR A 19 13.89 -0.41 3.48
N LEU A 20 15.09 0.03 3.13
CA LEU A 20 16.01 0.63 4.08
C LEU A 20 15.39 1.89 4.72
N CYS A 21 14.80 2.77 3.92
CA CYS A 21 14.10 3.95 4.43
C CYS A 21 12.91 3.57 5.34
N THR A 22 12.13 2.57 4.95
CA THR A 22 10.98 2.08 5.74
C THR A 22 11.45 1.51 7.09
N PHE A 23 12.49 0.67 7.05
CA PHE A 23 13.10 0.09 8.25
C PHE A 23 13.68 1.16 9.18
N LEU A 24 14.42 2.15 8.64
CA LEU A 24 14.95 3.25 9.42
C LEU A 24 13.83 4.10 10.05
N GLY A 25 12.72 4.30 9.33
CA GLY A 25 11.53 4.96 9.86
C GLY A 25 10.93 4.22 11.05
N LEU A 26 10.72 2.90 10.93
CA LEU A 26 10.23 2.06 12.04
C LEU A 26 11.22 2.06 13.22
N PHE A 27 12.52 1.93 12.93
CA PHE A 27 13.56 1.95 13.95
C PHE A 27 13.59 3.28 14.71
N PHE A 28 13.35 4.41 14.03
CA PHE A 28 13.23 5.72 14.67
C PHE A 28 12.06 5.77 15.67
N PHE A 29 10.90 5.20 15.34
CA PHE A 29 9.77 5.11 16.29
C PHE A 29 10.09 4.18 17.47
N ILE A 30 10.83 3.09 17.26
CA ILE A 30 11.33 2.23 18.35
C ILE A 30 12.23 3.04 19.29
N LEU A 31 13.17 3.84 18.76
CA LEU A 31 14.03 4.69 19.60
C LEU A 31 13.24 5.74 20.38
N ILE A 32 12.22 6.36 19.78
CA ILE A 32 11.31 7.28 20.48
C ILE A 32 10.57 6.56 21.61
N SER A 33 10.03 5.38 21.34
CA SER A 33 9.33 4.56 22.34
C SER A 33 10.24 4.24 23.53
N LEU A 34 11.49 3.80 23.28
CA LEU A 34 12.48 3.53 24.33
C LEU A 34 12.82 4.78 25.15
N LYS A 35 12.94 5.95 24.52
CA LYS A 35 13.30 7.21 25.20
C LYS A 35 12.14 7.81 26.01
N THR A 36 10.92 7.73 25.49
CA THR A 36 9.73 8.37 26.06
C THR A 36 8.92 7.44 26.97
N LYS A 37 9.22 6.13 26.96
CA LYS A 37 8.45 5.06 27.61
C LYS A 37 6.99 4.96 27.13
N ILE A 38 6.69 5.56 25.98
CA ILE A 38 5.38 5.42 25.32
C ILE A 38 5.37 4.06 24.61
N PRO A 39 4.36 3.21 24.84
CA PRO A 39 4.22 1.93 24.14
C PRO A 39 4.29 2.10 22.61
N ILE A 40 5.06 1.24 21.95
CA ILE A 40 5.27 1.30 20.50
C ILE A 40 3.96 1.14 19.72
N GLU A 41 3.07 0.30 20.24
CA GLU A 41 1.69 0.04 19.76
C GLU A 41 0.91 1.33 19.44
N ILE A 42 1.11 2.38 20.24
CA ILE A 42 0.42 3.66 20.08
C ILE A 42 0.81 4.38 18.79
N PHE A 43 2.05 4.21 18.32
CA PHE A 43 2.51 4.82 17.07
C PHE A 43 2.06 4.02 15.84
N LEU A 44 1.82 2.72 16.00
CA LEU A 44 1.50 1.79 14.92
C LEU A 44 0.01 1.79 14.60
N LYS A 45 -0.83 1.67 15.61
CA LYS A 45 -2.30 1.59 15.48
C LYS A 45 -2.95 2.88 15.05
N ASP A 46 -4.08 2.76 14.37
CA ASP A 46 -4.87 3.92 13.94
C ASP A 46 -5.34 4.79 15.13
N PRO A 47 -5.30 6.13 15.02
CA PRO A 47 -5.72 7.01 16.10
C PRO A 47 -7.16 6.83 16.54
N ALA A 48 -8.08 6.42 15.65
CA ALA A 48 -9.46 6.16 16.02
C ALA A 48 -9.62 4.87 16.85
N LEU A 49 -8.74 3.87 16.68
CA LEU A 49 -8.69 2.70 17.56
C LEU A 49 -8.20 3.07 18.97
N VAL A 50 -7.22 3.97 19.03
CA VAL A 50 -6.62 4.43 20.29
C VAL A 50 -7.56 5.41 21.01
N ALA A 51 -8.20 6.34 20.29
CA ALA A 51 -9.09 7.37 20.83
C ALA A 51 -10.53 6.87 21.05
N GLY A 52 -10.96 5.82 20.34
CA GLY A 52 -12.32 5.25 20.35
C GLY A 52 -12.79 4.71 21.70
N SER A 53 -11.91 4.74 22.71
CA SER A 53 -12.08 4.41 24.13
C SER A 53 -13.42 4.86 24.76
N ASN A 54 -14.13 5.85 24.19
CA ASN A 54 -15.40 6.37 24.73
C ASN A 54 -16.64 6.32 23.79
N GLY A 55 -16.64 5.66 22.62
CA GLY A 55 -17.80 5.74 21.71
C GLY A 55 -18.17 4.56 20.79
N LEU A 56 -17.20 3.84 20.21
CA LEU A 56 -17.46 2.67 19.34
C LEU A 56 -16.51 1.49 19.59
N ILE A 57 -15.38 1.72 20.28
CA ILE A 57 -14.26 0.77 20.43
C ILE A 57 -13.73 0.87 21.86
N ASN A 58 -14.12 -0.03 22.76
CA ASN A 58 -13.60 -0.04 24.13
C ASN A 58 -12.17 -0.60 24.16
N SER A 59 -11.18 0.24 23.87
CA SER A 59 -9.80 0.02 24.29
C SER A 59 -9.68 0.59 25.71
N GLY A 60 -9.61 -0.28 26.73
CA GLY A 60 -9.67 0.05 28.16
C GLY A 60 -8.48 0.86 28.71
N LEU A 61 -7.94 1.80 27.93
CA LEU A 61 -6.78 2.63 28.23
C LEU A 61 -7.24 4.07 28.48
N ASN A 62 -7.28 4.50 29.75
CA ASN A 62 -7.46 5.90 30.13
C ASN A 62 -6.11 6.64 29.96
N PHE A 63 -5.87 7.29 28.82
CA PHE A 63 -4.61 8.02 28.59
C PHE A 63 -4.79 9.36 27.87
N SER A 64 -3.89 10.29 28.16
CA SER A 64 -3.69 11.53 27.41
C SER A 64 -3.19 11.20 26.00
N ILE A 65 -3.96 11.55 24.97
CA ILE A 65 -3.64 11.19 23.57
C ILE A 65 -2.37 11.94 23.12
N ASN A 66 -1.32 11.21 22.77
CA ASN A 66 -0.08 11.78 22.25
C ASN A 66 -0.27 12.23 20.78
N PRO A 67 0.27 13.38 20.34
CA PRO A 67 0.20 13.80 18.94
C PRO A 67 0.78 12.80 17.92
N LEU A 68 1.66 11.90 18.36
CA LEU A 68 2.29 10.87 17.53
C LEU A 68 1.48 9.56 17.44
N VAL A 69 0.28 9.51 18.05
CA VAL A 69 -0.63 8.37 17.94
C VAL A 69 -0.90 8.08 16.46
N GLY A 70 -0.77 6.82 16.07
CA GLY A 70 -0.99 6.32 14.72
C GLY A 70 -0.15 6.97 13.64
N ALA A 71 1.02 7.51 13.99
CA ALA A 71 1.93 8.10 13.01
C ALA A 71 2.29 7.12 11.88
N VAL A 72 2.55 5.84 12.20
CA VAL A 72 2.91 4.82 11.19
C VAL A 72 1.70 4.43 10.34
N SER A 73 0.52 4.22 10.94
CA SER A 73 -0.74 4.00 10.20
C SER A 73 -1.01 5.15 9.22
N ASN A 74 -0.90 6.40 9.69
CA ASN A 74 -1.09 7.60 8.87
C ASN A 74 -0.09 7.70 7.71
N ILE A 75 1.17 7.28 7.90
CA ILE A 75 2.13 7.17 6.80
C ILE A 75 1.63 6.16 5.76
N GLY A 76 1.12 4.99 6.19
CA GLY A 76 0.48 4.01 5.32
C GLY A 76 -0.68 4.61 4.50
N ILE A 77 -1.58 5.35 5.16
CA ILE A 77 -2.70 6.07 4.51
C ILE A 77 -2.18 7.06 3.46
N LEU A 78 -1.14 7.84 3.76
CA LEU A 78 -0.56 8.76 2.78
C LEU A 78 0.03 8.04 1.56
N LEU A 79 0.67 6.88 1.76
CA LEU A 79 1.19 6.06 0.67
C LEU A 79 0.07 5.45 -0.18
N TRP A 80 -1.04 5.05 0.43
CA TRP A 80 -2.25 4.66 -0.28
C TRP A 80 -2.81 5.82 -1.13
N CYS A 81 -2.91 7.02 -0.56
CA CYS A 81 -3.34 8.23 -1.28
C CYS A 81 -2.46 8.54 -2.49
N ILE A 82 -1.12 8.44 -2.34
CA ILE A 82 -0.18 8.62 -3.45
C ILE A 82 -0.48 7.60 -4.55
N SER A 83 -0.62 6.33 -4.19
CA SER A 83 -0.86 5.22 -5.12
C SER A 83 -2.18 5.39 -5.91
N ALA A 84 -3.25 5.82 -5.23
CA ALA A 84 -4.53 6.09 -5.88
C ALA A 84 -4.42 7.31 -6.82
N THR A 85 -3.76 8.37 -6.36
CA THR A 85 -3.59 9.63 -7.10
C THR A 85 -2.79 9.41 -8.39
N ILE A 86 -1.63 8.77 -8.31
CA ILE A 86 -0.79 8.51 -9.51
C ILE A 86 -1.50 7.58 -10.51
N SER A 87 -2.30 6.64 -10.02
CA SER A 87 -3.10 5.76 -10.87
C SER A 87 -4.16 6.55 -11.65
N PHE A 88 -4.94 7.40 -10.97
CA PHE A 88 -5.92 8.26 -11.64
C PHE A 88 -5.28 9.30 -12.56
N LEU A 89 -4.20 9.96 -12.13
CA LEU A 89 -3.46 10.91 -12.96
C LEU A 89 -2.93 10.26 -14.23
N GLY A 90 -2.32 9.07 -14.11
CA GLY A 90 -1.83 8.32 -15.26
C GLY A 90 -2.95 7.98 -16.25
N PHE A 91 -4.11 7.53 -15.75
CA PHE A 91 -5.30 7.34 -16.59
C PHE A 91 -5.73 8.61 -17.32
N LEU A 92 -5.83 9.74 -16.60
CA LEU A 92 -6.26 11.01 -17.19
C LEU A 92 -5.30 11.52 -18.26
N ILE A 93 -3.98 11.40 -18.03
CA ILE A 93 -2.95 11.80 -19.00
C ILE A 93 -3.03 10.93 -20.26
N LEU A 94 -3.13 9.61 -20.12
CA LEU A 94 -3.26 8.69 -21.27
C LEU A 94 -4.54 8.96 -22.06
N LYS A 95 -5.67 9.16 -21.36
CA LYS A 95 -6.97 9.48 -21.97
C LYS A 95 -6.92 10.79 -22.75
N LYS A 96 -6.32 11.85 -22.19
CA LYS A 96 -6.18 13.17 -22.85
C LYS A 96 -5.36 13.10 -24.13
N ASN A 97 -4.37 12.21 -24.20
CA ASN A 97 -3.52 12.03 -25.38
C ASN A 97 -4.06 11.00 -26.38
N GLY A 98 -5.34 10.62 -26.27
CA GLY A 98 -6.01 9.72 -27.21
C GLY A 98 -5.58 8.25 -27.13
N LYS A 99 -4.76 7.87 -26.14
CA LYS A 99 -4.42 6.46 -25.87
C LYS A 99 -5.56 5.81 -25.07
N LYS A 100 -6.65 5.43 -25.76
CA LYS A 100 -7.68 4.53 -25.20
C LYS A 100 -7.18 3.08 -25.25
N ASN A 101 -6.12 2.77 -24.51
CA ASN A 101 -5.50 1.45 -24.49
C ASN A 101 -5.76 0.70 -23.17
N GLU A 102 -5.38 -0.57 -23.15
CA GLU A 102 -5.46 -1.45 -21.98
C GLU A 102 -4.77 -0.83 -20.74
N SER A 103 -3.65 -0.12 -20.92
CA SER A 103 -2.92 0.59 -19.85
C SER A 103 -3.75 1.67 -19.16
N GLY A 104 -4.52 2.47 -19.91
CA GLY A 104 -5.42 3.46 -19.31
C GLY A 104 -6.50 2.81 -18.44
N SER A 105 -7.11 1.73 -18.94
CA SER A 105 -8.07 0.97 -18.15
C SER A 105 -7.42 0.37 -16.91
N PHE A 106 -6.24 -0.22 -17.05
CA PHE A 106 -5.48 -0.77 -15.93
C PHE A 106 -5.29 0.26 -14.81
N LEU A 107 -4.77 1.44 -15.14
CA LEU A 107 -4.54 2.51 -14.17
C LEU A 107 -5.83 3.01 -13.53
N PHE A 108 -6.93 3.12 -14.28
CA PHE A 108 -8.22 3.51 -13.72
C PHE A 108 -8.76 2.50 -12.69
N TYR A 109 -8.81 1.22 -13.04
CA TYR A 109 -9.28 0.18 -12.11
C TYR A 109 -8.32 -0.01 -10.92
N SER A 110 -7.03 0.22 -11.13
CA SER A 110 -6.04 0.22 -10.04
C SER A 110 -6.26 1.37 -9.07
N GLY A 111 -6.60 2.56 -9.58
CA GLY A 111 -6.98 3.71 -8.75
C GLY A 111 -8.24 3.43 -7.92
N ILE A 112 -9.26 2.80 -8.52
CA ILE A 112 -10.48 2.39 -7.79
C ILE A 112 -10.14 1.37 -6.70
N LEU A 113 -9.40 0.30 -7.04
CA LEU A 113 -9.02 -0.74 -6.08
C LEU A 113 -8.22 -0.14 -4.92
N THR A 114 -7.19 0.65 -5.23
CA THR A 114 -6.35 1.31 -4.25
C THR A 114 -7.14 2.29 -3.39
N SER A 115 -8.10 3.02 -3.96
CA SER A 115 -8.99 3.91 -3.18
C SER A 115 -9.93 3.13 -2.27
N THR A 116 -10.34 1.93 -2.67
CA THR A 116 -11.17 1.05 -1.83
C THR A 116 -10.37 0.56 -0.63
N LEU A 117 -9.12 0.13 -0.85
CA LEU A 117 -8.20 -0.25 0.23
C LEU A 117 -7.85 0.93 1.14
N LEU A 118 -7.63 2.12 0.56
CA LEU A 118 -7.45 3.36 1.31
C LEU A 118 -8.63 3.65 2.23
N VAL A 119 -9.86 3.59 1.71
CA VAL A 119 -11.07 3.86 2.49
C VAL A 119 -11.25 2.81 3.59
N ASP A 120 -10.95 1.56 3.28
CA ASP A 120 -10.98 0.47 4.26
C ASP A 120 -10.02 0.72 5.44
N ASP A 121 -8.76 1.06 5.17
CA ASP A 121 -7.77 1.37 6.21
C ASP A 121 -8.07 2.70 6.93
N LEU A 122 -8.36 3.77 6.19
CA LEU A 122 -8.57 5.13 6.72
C LEU A 122 -9.77 5.21 7.69
N PHE A 123 -10.84 4.48 7.39
CA PHE A 123 -12.05 4.50 8.21
C PHE A 123 -12.22 3.23 9.04
N LEU A 124 -11.22 2.33 9.03
CA LEU A 124 -11.25 1.06 9.76
C LEU A 124 -12.52 0.26 9.40
N VAL A 125 -12.81 0.13 8.11
CA VAL A 125 -14.08 -0.47 7.66
C VAL A 125 -14.14 -1.94 8.07
N HIS A 126 -13.12 -2.74 7.75
CA HIS A 126 -13.09 -4.15 8.13
C HIS A 126 -12.97 -4.40 9.64
N GLU A 127 -12.34 -3.49 10.40
CA GLU A 127 -12.04 -3.70 11.82
C GLU A 127 -13.09 -3.12 12.76
N ALA A 128 -13.70 -1.98 12.40
CA ALA A 128 -14.62 -1.25 13.25
C ALA A 128 -16.01 -1.09 12.62
N ILE A 129 -16.11 -0.44 11.47
CA ILE A 129 -17.42 -0.05 10.92
C ILE A 129 -18.25 -1.28 10.55
N ALA A 130 -17.69 -2.21 9.78
CA ALA A 130 -18.41 -3.41 9.37
C ALA A 130 -18.81 -4.29 10.57
N PRO A 131 -17.91 -4.72 11.46
CA PRO A 131 -18.27 -5.61 12.56
C PRO A 131 -19.08 -4.94 13.67
N LYS A 132 -18.77 -3.68 14.04
CA LYS A 132 -19.39 -3.04 15.21
C LYS A 132 -20.63 -2.24 14.86
N LEU A 133 -20.63 -1.51 13.75
CA LEU A 133 -21.77 -0.68 13.34
C LEU A 133 -22.75 -1.44 12.45
N LEU A 134 -22.25 -2.17 11.44
CA LEU A 134 -23.09 -2.87 10.46
C LEU A 134 -23.39 -4.33 10.83
N LYS A 135 -22.72 -4.87 11.86
CA LYS A 135 -22.79 -6.29 12.27
C LYS A 135 -22.45 -7.27 11.15
N ILE A 136 -21.62 -6.82 10.19
CA ILE A 136 -21.09 -7.64 9.11
C ILE A 136 -19.77 -8.22 9.60
N ASN A 137 -19.61 -9.54 9.50
CA ASN A 137 -18.36 -10.20 9.90
C ASN A 137 -17.19 -9.63 9.09
N GLN A 138 -16.09 -9.30 9.77
CA GLN A 138 -14.83 -8.84 9.18
C GLN A 138 -14.36 -9.76 8.03
N GLU A 139 -14.55 -11.08 8.16
CA GLU A 139 -14.21 -12.06 7.12
C GLU A 139 -14.92 -11.80 5.78
N ILE A 140 -16.14 -11.26 5.81
CA ILE A 140 -16.89 -10.91 4.59
C ILE A 140 -16.24 -9.71 3.91
N VAL A 141 -15.75 -8.74 4.67
CA VAL A 141 -15.05 -7.57 4.13
C VAL A 141 -13.73 -8.01 3.48
N TYR A 142 -12.95 -8.85 4.16
CA TYR A 142 -11.74 -9.43 3.57
C TYR A 142 -12.02 -10.26 2.32
N LEU A 143 -13.07 -11.07 2.33
CA LEU A 143 -13.47 -11.84 1.15
C LEU A 143 -13.82 -10.92 -0.02
N PHE A 144 -14.55 -9.83 0.23
CA PHE A 144 -14.89 -8.86 -0.81
C PHE A 144 -13.64 -8.17 -1.38
N LEU A 145 -12.75 -7.68 -0.53
CA LEU A 145 -11.49 -7.05 -0.94
C LEU A 145 -10.56 -8.03 -1.68
N GLY A 146 -10.49 -9.27 -1.20
CA GLY A 146 -9.75 -10.36 -1.83
C GLY A 146 -10.29 -10.71 -3.21
N ILE A 147 -11.61 -10.85 -3.36
CA ILE A 147 -12.26 -11.10 -4.65
C ILE A 147 -12.04 -9.92 -5.61
N ALA A 148 -12.23 -8.67 -5.15
CA ALA A 148 -12.00 -7.49 -5.98
C ALA A 148 -10.56 -7.43 -6.50
N THR A 149 -9.59 -7.73 -5.62
CA THR A 149 -8.17 -7.81 -5.96
C THR A 149 -7.89 -8.94 -6.95
N ALA A 150 -8.45 -10.13 -6.73
CA ALA A 150 -8.29 -11.29 -7.62
C ALA A 150 -8.88 -11.02 -9.01
N LEU A 151 -10.08 -10.44 -9.09
CA LEU A 151 -10.70 -10.06 -10.36
C LEU A 151 -9.87 -9.02 -11.11
N TRP A 152 -9.30 -8.03 -10.40
CA TRP A 152 -8.37 -7.07 -10.98
C TRP A 152 -7.10 -7.74 -11.53
N LEU A 153 -6.47 -8.64 -10.76
CA LEU A 153 -5.30 -9.42 -11.19
C LEU A 153 -5.60 -10.26 -12.44
N LEU A 154 -6.73 -10.97 -12.45
CA LEU A 154 -7.14 -11.82 -13.57
C LEU A 154 -7.40 -11.01 -14.84
N LYS A 155 -8.12 -9.89 -14.70
CA LYS A 155 -8.45 -8.99 -15.82
C LYS A 155 -7.20 -8.40 -16.46
N PHE A 156 -6.24 -7.97 -15.65
CA PHE A 156 -5.04 -7.25 -16.12
C PHE A 156 -3.75 -8.08 -16.08
N ARG A 157 -3.84 -9.41 -15.98
CA ARG A 157 -2.67 -10.30 -15.92
C ARG A 157 -1.64 -10.05 -17.01
N LYS A 158 -2.10 -9.77 -18.25
CA LYS A 158 -1.22 -9.50 -19.40
C LYS A 158 -0.49 -8.16 -19.24
N THR A 159 -1.19 -7.14 -18.74
CA THR A 159 -0.60 -5.82 -18.44
C THR A 159 0.43 -5.95 -17.31
N ILE A 160 0.08 -6.62 -16.22
CA ILE A 160 0.96 -6.82 -15.06
C ILE A 160 2.23 -7.57 -15.46
N LEU A 161 2.12 -8.67 -16.20
CA LEU A 161 3.28 -9.45 -16.65
C LEU A 161 4.19 -8.70 -17.64
N ARG A 162 3.69 -7.64 -18.28
CA ARG A 162 4.50 -6.74 -19.11
C ARG A 162 5.20 -5.66 -18.30
N THR A 163 4.82 -5.42 -17.05
CA THR A 163 5.41 -4.44 -16.12
C THR A 163 6.49 -5.08 -15.25
N ASP A 164 7.22 -4.25 -14.50
CA ASP A 164 8.06 -4.75 -13.42
C ASP A 164 7.15 -5.11 -12.23
N TYR A 165 6.69 -6.36 -12.21
CA TYR A 165 5.71 -6.85 -11.23
C TYR A 165 6.33 -7.32 -9.91
N ILE A 166 7.66 -7.27 -9.75
CA ILE A 166 8.35 -7.70 -8.53
C ILE A 166 7.85 -6.93 -7.29
N PRO A 167 7.72 -5.59 -7.30
CA PRO A 167 7.17 -4.88 -6.14
C PRO A 167 5.73 -5.29 -5.81
N LEU A 168 4.92 -5.63 -6.82
CA LEU A 168 3.55 -6.11 -6.60
C LEU A 168 3.54 -7.48 -5.91
N VAL A 169 4.42 -8.40 -6.31
CA VAL A 169 4.55 -9.71 -5.65
C VAL A 169 5.00 -9.53 -4.20
N LEU A 170 5.98 -8.66 -3.96
CA LEU A 170 6.42 -8.36 -2.59
C LEU A 170 5.29 -7.74 -1.76
N ALA A 171 4.48 -6.86 -2.34
CA ALA A 171 3.31 -6.30 -1.66
C ALA A 171 2.38 -7.39 -1.15
N PHE A 172 2.03 -8.37 -1.99
CA PHE A 172 1.18 -9.50 -1.60
C PHE A 172 1.85 -10.42 -0.57
N ILE A 173 3.15 -10.66 -0.66
CA ILE A 173 3.88 -11.43 0.36
C ILE A 173 3.77 -10.74 1.72
N PHE A 174 4.01 -9.43 1.78
CA PHE A 174 3.94 -8.67 3.02
C PHE A 174 2.53 -8.54 3.58
N PHE A 175 1.51 -8.35 2.74
CA PHE A 175 0.11 -8.40 3.19
C PHE A 175 -0.28 -9.79 3.70
N GLY A 176 0.17 -10.86 3.03
CA GLY A 176 -0.01 -12.22 3.51
C GLY A 176 0.65 -12.45 4.86
N LEU A 177 1.89 -11.97 5.05
CA LEU A 177 2.59 -12.04 6.34
C LEU A 177 1.85 -11.29 7.45
N SER A 178 1.33 -10.09 7.16
CA SER A 178 0.51 -9.33 8.10
C SER A 178 -0.72 -10.13 8.54
N ILE A 179 -1.47 -10.74 7.62
CA ILE A 179 -2.63 -11.59 7.95
C ILE A 179 -2.22 -12.83 8.76
N VAL A 180 -1.09 -13.48 8.43
CA VAL A 180 -0.57 -14.63 9.17
C VAL A 180 -0.26 -14.24 10.62
N PHE A 181 0.39 -13.09 10.83
CA PHE A 181 0.71 -12.59 12.16
C PHE A 181 -0.54 -12.21 12.95
N ASP A 182 -1.56 -11.63 12.34
CA ASP A 182 -2.79 -11.28 13.05
C ASP A 182 -3.65 -12.52 13.39
N ARG A 183 -3.81 -13.46 12.44
CA ARG A 183 -4.90 -14.46 12.50
C ARG A 183 -4.48 -15.90 12.75
N ILE A 184 -3.29 -16.29 12.30
CA ILE A 184 -2.91 -17.71 12.25
C ILE A 184 -2.08 -18.10 13.46
N ILE A 185 -1.26 -17.19 13.96
CA ILE A 185 -0.40 -17.46 15.10
C ILE A 185 -1.19 -17.17 16.38
N ASP A 186 -1.50 -18.22 17.14
CA ASP A 186 -2.02 -18.06 18.51
C ASP A 186 -0.87 -17.67 19.43
N TRP A 187 -0.66 -16.37 19.59
CA TRP A 187 0.44 -15.82 20.36
C TRP A 187 0.35 -16.07 21.85
N SER A 188 -0.85 -16.42 22.35
CA SER A 188 -1.02 -16.82 23.75
C SER A 188 -0.22 -18.09 24.08
N ALA A 189 0.02 -18.94 23.08
CA ALA A 189 0.83 -20.15 23.21
C ALA A 189 2.35 -19.90 23.21
N ILE A 190 2.82 -18.71 22.80
CA ILE A 190 4.25 -18.45 22.52
C ILE A 190 4.91 -17.58 23.62
N ASN A 191 4.18 -17.11 24.64
CA ASN A 191 4.71 -16.21 25.69
C ASN A 191 5.45 -14.97 25.14
N LEU A 192 5.12 -14.55 23.91
CA LEU A 192 5.64 -13.31 23.35
C LEU A 192 4.85 -12.13 23.91
N ALA A 193 5.52 -11.01 24.15
CA ALA A 193 4.85 -9.80 24.62
C ALA A 193 3.97 -9.24 23.50
N SER A 194 2.76 -8.78 23.85
CA SER A 194 1.75 -8.23 22.91
C SER A 194 2.35 -7.22 21.92
N PHE A 195 3.23 -6.33 22.41
CA PHE A 195 3.81 -5.27 21.60
C PHE A 195 4.72 -5.76 20.47
N GLN A 196 5.34 -6.93 20.61
CA GLN A 196 6.26 -7.45 19.58
C GLN A 196 5.47 -7.92 18.36
N ILE A 197 4.28 -8.46 18.58
CA ILE A 197 3.38 -8.99 17.56
C ILE A 197 2.86 -7.87 16.67
N GLU A 198 2.44 -6.76 17.29
CA GLU A 198 1.93 -5.59 16.59
C GLU A 198 2.99 -4.97 15.66
N ILE A 199 4.27 -4.97 16.08
CA ILE A 199 5.37 -4.53 15.19
C ILE A 199 5.49 -5.42 13.95
N PHE A 200 5.34 -6.73 14.10
CA PHE A 200 5.43 -7.65 12.97
C PHE A 200 4.22 -7.54 12.05
N GLU A 201 3.02 -7.45 12.62
CA GLU A 201 1.77 -7.30 11.87
C GLU A 201 1.73 -5.97 11.10
N ASP A 202 1.74 -4.85 11.80
CA ASP A 202 1.62 -3.51 11.21
C ASP A 202 2.87 -3.11 10.42
N GLY A 203 4.05 -3.57 10.86
CA GLY A 203 5.29 -3.40 10.11
C GLY A 203 5.22 -4.10 8.76
N SER A 204 4.79 -5.37 8.72
CA SER A 204 4.61 -6.11 7.47
C SER A 204 3.59 -5.43 6.58
N LYS A 205 2.46 -4.96 7.14
CA LYS A 205 1.45 -4.18 6.39
C LYS A 205 2.08 -2.95 5.73
N LEU A 206 2.88 -2.18 6.45
CA LEU A 206 3.57 -1.00 5.89
C LEU A 206 4.51 -1.36 4.74
N PHE A 207 5.32 -2.42 4.87
CA PHE A 207 6.17 -2.90 3.77
C PHE A 207 5.33 -3.31 2.55
N GLY A 208 4.15 -3.90 2.78
CA GLY A 208 3.17 -4.19 1.74
C GLY A 208 2.72 -2.93 1.00
N ILE A 209 2.31 -1.90 1.73
CA ILE A 209 1.86 -0.61 1.18
C ILE A 209 2.98 0.09 0.41
N VAL A 210 4.21 0.12 0.94
CA VAL A 210 5.38 0.71 0.26
C VAL A 210 5.65 0.00 -1.07
N SER A 211 5.53 -1.32 -1.09
CA SER A 211 5.73 -2.13 -2.29
C SER A 211 4.62 -1.93 -3.32
N TRP A 212 3.37 -1.81 -2.86
CA TRP A 212 2.21 -1.47 -3.68
C TRP A 212 2.38 -0.09 -4.34
N MET A 213 2.78 0.92 -3.55
CA MET A 213 3.05 2.26 -4.04
C MET A 213 4.19 2.27 -5.07
N ALA A 214 5.30 1.59 -4.77
CA ALA A 214 6.43 1.48 -5.67
C ALA A 214 6.05 0.85 -7.02
N TYR A 215 5.18 -0.17 -7.00
CA TYR A 215 4.65 -0.77 -8.22
C TYR A 215 3.90 0.26 -9.08
N PHE A 216 2.90 0.95 -8.53
CA PHE A 216 2.11 1.91 -9.30
C PHE A 216 2.91 3.12 -9.75
N PHE A 217 3.88 3.55 -8.95
CA PHE A 217 4.82 4.58 -9.34
C PHE A 217 5.63 4.16 -10.57
N ASN A 218 6.19 2.94 -10.58
CA ASN A 218 6.93 2.42 -11.73
C ASN A 218 6.05 2.30 -12.99
N VAL A 219 4.80 1.84 -12.85
CA VAL A 219 3.87 1.76 -13.98
C VAL A 219 3.56 3.15 -14.52
N PHE A 220 3.26 4.12 -13.65
CA PHE A 220 2.97 5.49 -14.03
C PHE A 220 4.12 6.08 -14.88
N PHE A 221 5.35 6.07 -14.37
CA PHE A 221 6.49 6.66 -15.08
C PHE A 221 6.76 5.96 -16.41
N ARG A 222 6.68 4.63 -16.46
CA ARG A 222 6.83 3.88 -17.71
C ARG A 222 5.83 4.32 -18.78
N GLU A 223 4.56 4.48 -18.40
CA GLU A 223 3.51 4.88 -19.35
C GLU A 223 3.71 6.32 -19.82
N ILE A 224 4.13 7.23 -18.93
CA ILE A 224 4.48 8.61 -19.28
C ILE A 224 5.69 8.66 -20.22
N ASP A 225 6.77 7.95 -19.93
CA ASP A 225 7.95 7.90 -20.80
C ASP A 225 7.59 7.37 -22.20
N SER A 226 6.76 6.32 -22.26
CA SER A 226 6.28 5.77 -23.54
C SER A 226 5.46 6.80 -24.34
N LEU A 227 4.74 7.68 -23.65
CA LEU A 227 3.93 8.73 -24.24
C LEU A 227 4.81 9.85 -24.76
N LEU A 228 5.78 10.31 -23.97
CA LEU A 228 6.74 11.34 -24.35
C LEU A 228 7.55 10.94 -25.59
N LEU A 229 8.05 9.69 -25.63
CA LEU A 229 8.74 9.16 -26.81
C LEU A 229 7.84 9.12 -28.05
N SER A 230 6.57 8.74 -27.89
CA SER A 230 5.61 8.72 -29.00
C SER A 230 5.27 10.11 -29.54
N CYS A 231 5.23 11.12 -28.67
CA CYS A 231 5.05 12.52 -29.05
C CYS A 231 6.28 13.07 -29.78
N SER A 232 7.49 12.81 -29.24
CA SER A 232 8.75 13.24 -29.87
C SER A 232 8.88 12.71 -31.29
N ASN A 233 8.65 11.41 -31.50
CA ASN A 233 8.74 10.81 -32.83
C ASN A 233 7.73 11.38 -33.83
N ARG A 234 6.53 11.77 -33.35
CA ARG A 234 5.50 12.39 -34.20
C ARG A 234 5.92 13.79 -34.65
N THR A 235 6.62 14.54 -33.81
CA THR A 235 7.15 15.86 -34.15
C THR A 235 8.28 15.73 -35.16
N SER A 236 9.25 14.84 -34.94
CA SER A 236 10.35 14.62 -35.90
C SER A 236 9.86 14.15 -37.27
N ALA A 237 8.85 13.27 -37.32
CA ALA A 237 8.24 12.83 -38.58
C ALA A 237 7.53 13.97 -39.33
N LYS A 238 6.94 14.94 -38.63
CA LYS A 238 6.33 16.12 -39.26
C LYS A 238 7.37 17.11 -39.80
N VAL A 239 8.54 17.21 -39.16
CA VAL A 239 9.61 18.15 -39.55
C VAL A 239 10.46 17.61 -40.70
N GLY A 240 10.69 16.29 -40.79
CA GLY A 240 11.44 15.67 -41.89
C GLY A 240 10.66 15.45 -43.19
N LEU A 241 9.41 15.93 -43.27
CA LEU A 241 8.55 15.92 -44.46
C LEU A 241 8.39 17.31 -45.10
N VAL A 242 9.20 18.28 -44.68
CA VAL A 242 9.35 19.62 -45.29
C VAL A 242 10.71 19.68 -45.97
#